data_AF-A0A9D5YES9-F1
#
_entry.id   AF-A0A9D5YES9-F1
#
_cell.length_a   1.000
_cell.length_b   1.000
_cell.length_c   1.000
_cell.angle_alpha   90.00
_cell.angle_beta   90.00
_cell.angle_gamma   90.00
#
_symmetry.space_group_name_H-M   'P 1'
#
loop_
_entity.id
_entity.type
_entity.pdbx_description
1 polymer ?
#
loop_
_entity_poly.entity_id
_entity_poly.type
_entity_poly.pdbx_seq_one_letter_code
_entity_poly.pdbx_strand_id
1 'polypeptide(L)'
;MTLKELRKSKKLTQAACAEYLGMPLRTYQNYEKDETKSSSMKYAYIVQKLGEYGFIDETHGILSVEQITDACAEVFRNIDIEYCYLFGSYAKDKATELSDVDLLISTSVTGMRFFDLTEALREKLQKKVDVLNREQLNNNPELVNEILKDGVKIYG
;
A
#
# COMPACT_ATOMS: atom_id res chain seq x y z
N MET A 1 -18.17 -6.50 -18.19
CA MET A 1 -18.33 -6.60 -16.73
C MET A 1 -19.42 -5.64 -16.32
N THR A 2 -20.42 -6.11 -15.58
CA THR A 2 -21.52 -5.27 -15.06
C THR A 2 -21.07 -4.50 -13.81
N LEU A 3 -21.76 -3.40 -13.47
CA LEU A 3 -21.47 -2.64 -12.25
C LEU A 3 -21.58 -3.48 -10.97
N LYS A 4 -22.50 -4.45 -10.96
CA LYS A 4 -22.69 -5.43 -9.88
C LYS A 4 -21.50 -6.37 -9.74
N GLU A 5 -20.98 -6.89 -10.86
CA GLU A 5 -19.78 -7.73 -10.88
C GLU A 5 -18.56 -6.95 -10.38
N LEU A 6 -18.38 -5.72 -10.86
CA LEU A 6 -17.28 -4.85 -10.44
C LEU A 6 -17.30 -4.62 -8.93
N ARG A 7 -18.45 -4.20 -8.37
CA ARG A 7 -18.60 -4.02 -6.92
C ARG A 7 -18.27 -5.29 -6.13
N LYS A 8 -18.79 -6.44 -6.56
CA LYS A 8 -18.54 -7.72 -5.89
C LYS A 8 -17.06 -8.10 -5.94
N SER A 9 -16.37 -7.86 -7.05
CA SER A 9 -14.93 -8.10 -7.17
C SER A 9 -14.12 -7.29 -6.17
N LYS A 10 -14.60 -6.08 -5.82
CA LYS A 10 -14.03 -5.18 -4.82
C LYS A 10 -14.49 -5.48 -3.38
N LYS A 11 -15.26 -6.55 -3.16
CA LYS A 11 -15.83 -6.96 -1.85
C LYS A 11 -16.67 -5.85 -1.16
N LEU A 12 -17.27 -4.95 -1.93
CA LEU A 12 -18.04 -3.82 -1.40
C LEU A 12 -19.55 -4.11 -1.30
N THR A 13 -20.19 -3.56 -0.26
CA THR A 13 -21.65 -3.46 -0.18
C THR A 13 -22.15 -2.30 -1.04
N GLN A 14 -23.45 -2.29 -1.38
CA GLN A 14 -24.02 -1.17 -2.15
C GLN A 14 -23.93 0.15 -1.37
N ALA A 15 -24.08 0.11 -0.05
CA ALA A 15 -23.94 1.27 0.83
C ALA A 15 -22.51 1.82 0.82
N ALA A 16 -21.51 0.95 0.98
CA ALA A 16 -20.10 1.34 0.95
C ALA A 16 -19.68 1.90 -0.42
N CYS A 17 -20.19 1.34 -1.53
CA CYS A 17 -19.98 1.93 -2.86
C CYS A 17 -20.58 3.32 -2.98
N ALA A 18 -21.83 3.50 -2.54
CA ALA A 18 -22.53 4.78 -2.63
C ALA A 18 -21.79 5.87 -1.83
N GLU A 19 -21.31 5.51 -0.63
CA GLU A 19 -20.48 6.36 0.22
C GLU A 19 -19.16 6.74 -0.46
N TYR A 20 -18.38 5.77 -0.95
CA TYR A 20 -17.13 6.00 -1.68
C TYR A 20 -17.31 6.89 -2.93
N LEU A 21 -18.42 6.69 -3.65
CA LEU A 21 -18.75 7.48 -4.83
C LEU A 21 -19.28 8.88 -4.48
N GLY A 22 -19.62 9.16 -3.22
CA GLY A 22 -20.22 10.42 -2.78
C GLY A 22 -21.65 10.62 -3.32
N MET A 23 -22.46 9.56 -3.42
CA MET A 23 -23.81 9.63 -3.97
C MET A 23 -24.86 8.90 -3.13
N PRO A 24 -26.16 9.24 -3.26
CA PRO A 24 -27.22 8.55 -2.53
C PRO A 24 -27.29 7.05 -2.87
N LEU A 25 -27.53 6.20 -1.88
CA LEU A 25 -27.69 4.74 -2.07
C LEU A 25 -28.73 4.39 -3.14
N ARG A 26 -29.88 5.08 -3.13
CA ARG A 26 -30.93 4.89 -4.15
C ARG A 26 -30.42 5.16 -5.57
N THR A 27 -29.54 6.15 -5.73
CA THR A 27 -28.92 6.48 -7.02
C THR A 27 -28.03 5.32 -7.47
N TYR A 28 -27.15 4.84 -6.60
CA TYR A 28 -26.27 3.71 -6.91
C TYR A 28 -27.06 2.45 -7.27
N GLN A 29 -28.08 2.11 -6.47
CA GLN A 29 -28.96 0.97 -6.73
C GLN A 29 -29.68 1.06 -8.08
N ASN A 30 -30.07 2.26 -8.50
CA ASN A 30 -30.67 2.49 -9.81
C ASN A 30 -29.68 2.17 -10.95
N TYR A 31 -28.44 2.64 -10.85
CA TYR A 31 -27.38 2.33 -11.82
C TYR A 31 -26.96 0.85 -11.84
N GLU A 32 -27.06 0.14 -10.72
CA GLU A 32 -26.78 -1.30 -10.67
C GLU A 32 -27.92 -2.12 -11.29
N LYS A 33 -29.16 -1.63 -11.27
CA LYS A 33 -30.35 -2.35 -11.74
C LYS A 33 -30.71 -2.06 -13.21
N ASP A 34 -30.54 -0.81 -13.66
CA ASP A 34 -30.99 -0.35 -14.97
C ASP A 34 -29.86 -0.41 -16.01
N GLU A 35 -29.86 -1.47 -16.82
CA GLU A 35 -28.86 -1.68 -17.88
C GLU A 35 -28.87 -0.58 -18.96
N THR A 36 -29.98 0.14 -19.14
CA THR A 36 -30.07 1.23 -20.12
C THR A 36 -29.17 2.42 -19.74
N LYS A 37 -28.77 2.52 -18.47
CA LYS A 37 -27.87 3.57 -17.97
C LYS A 37 -26.41 3.31 -18.30
N SER A 38 -26.05 2.12 -18.78
CA SER A 38 -24.67 1.73 -19.11
C SER A 38 -23.98 2.67 -20.10
N SER A 39 -24.75 3.31 -20.99
CA SER A 39 -24.26 4.29 -21.97
C SER A 39 -24.09 5.71 -21.43
N SER A 40 -24.51 5.97 -20.18
CA SER A 40 -24.44 7.31 -19.60
C SER A 40 -23.04 7.65 -19.10
N MET A 41 -22.65 8.92 -19.24
CA MET A 41 -21.39 9.45 -18.68
C MET A 41 -21.25 9.17 -17.19
N LYS A 42 -22.36 9.19 -16.45
CA LYS A 42 -22.37 8.92 -15.01
C LYS A 42 -22.09 7.44 -14.71
N TYR A 43 -22.55 6.52 -15.55
CA TYR A 43 -22.18 5.09 -15.42
C TYR A 43 -20.70 4.88 -15.69
N ALA A 44 -20.15 5.52 -16.74
CA ALA A 44 -18.71 5.47 -17.03
C ALA A 44 -17.87 6.00 -15.86
N TYR A 45 -18.26 7.14 -15.27
CA TYR A 45 -17.62 7.68 -14.06
C TYR A 45 -17.67 6.70 -12.87
N ILE A 46 -18.84 6.09 -12.62
CA ILE A 46 -19.00 5.11 -11.55
C ILE A 46 -18.05 3.93 -11.76
N VAL A 47 -18.01 3.37 -12.98
CA VAL A 47 -17.14 2.22 -13.31
C VAL A 47 -15.67 2.59 -13.15
N GLN A 48 -15.25 3.75 -13.65
CA GLN A 48 -13.87 4.23 -13.52
C GLN A 48 -13.48 4.35 -12.04
N LYS A 49 -14.25 5.12 -11.27
CA LYS A 49 -13.95 5.37 -9.85
C LYS A 49 -13.98 4.08 -9.02
N LEU A 50 -14.93 3.18 -9.25
CA LEU A 50 -14.92 1.86 -8.61
C LEU A 50 -13.76 0.97 -9.05
N GLY A 51 -13.26 1.14 -10.27
CA GLY A 51 -12.06 0.45 -10.75
C GLY A 51 -10.83 0.80 -9.90
N GLU A 52 -10.74 2.06 -9.50
CA GLU A 52 -9.68 2.61 -8.63
C GLU A 52 -9.84 2.21 -7.15
N TYR A 53 -10.98 1.66 -6.75
CA TYR A 53 -11.18 1.25 -5.35
C TYR A 53 -10.18 0.17 -4.93
N GLY A 54 -9.45 0.43 -3.84
CA GLY A 54 -8.41 -0.45 -3.32
C GLY A 54 -7.15 -0.50 -4.19
N PHE A 55 -7.00 0.41 -5.15
CA PHE A 55 -5.72 0.61 -5.83
C PHE A 55 -4.74 1.27 -4.88
N ILE A 56 -3.53 0.71 -4.80
CA ILE A 56 -2.44 1.23 -3.98
C ILE A 56 -1.37 1.74 -4.93
N ASP A 57 -1.03 3.01 -4.78
CA ASP A 57 0.10 3.67 -5.45
C ASP A 57 0.74 4.69 -4.49
N GLU A 58 1.73 5.46 -4.93
CA GLU A 58 2.43 6.43 -4.08
C GLU A 58 1.53 7.51 -3.44
N THR A 59 0.32 7.69 -3.94
CA THR A 59 -0.61 8.74 -3.55
C THR A 59 -1.97 8.24 -3.04
N HIS A 60 -2.29 6.96 -3.23
CA HIS A 60 -3.58 6.36 -2.87
C HIS A 60 -3.40 5.06 -2.08
N GLY A 61 -4.34 4.81 -1.15
CA GLY A 61 -4.36 3.58 -0.36
C GLY A 61 -3.30 3.55 0.74
N ILE A 62 -3.51 2.70 1.74
CA ILE A 62 -2.60 2.49 2.87
C ILE A 62 -2.34 0.99 2.97
N LEU A 63 -1.07 0.61 3.05
CA LEU A 63 -0.66 -0.77 3.27
C LEU A 63 -0.85 -1.15 4.74
N SER A 64 -1.30 -2.37 5.01
CA SER A 64 -1.18 -2.97 6.33
C SER A 64 0.24 -3.47 6.58
N VAL A 65 0.63 -3.58 7.85
CA VAL A 65 1.92 -4.16 8.25
C VAL A 65 2.10 -5.58 7.71
N GLU A 66 1.02 -6.37 7.65
CA GLU A 66 1.03 -7.71 7.06
C GLU A 66 1.37 -7.67 5.56
N GLN A 67 0.74 -6.77 4.80
CA GLN A 67 1.06 -6.59 3.37
C GLN A 67 2.51 -6.16 3.15
N ILE A 68 3.04 -5.27 3.99
CA ILE A 68 4.45 -4.85 3.93
C ILE A 68 5.37 -6.03 4.23
N THR A 69 5.04 -6.81 5.26
CA THR A 69 5.79 -7.99 5.69
C THR A 69 5.87 -9.03 4.57
N ASP A 70 4.73 -9.38 3.98
CA ASP A 70 4.66 -10.36 2.89
C ASP A 70 5.41 -9.88 1.65
N ALA A 71 5.23 -8.62 1.25
CA ALA A 71 5.92 -8.02 0.12
C ALA A 71 7.45 -8.04 0.32
N CYS A 72 7.93 -7.66 1.51
CA CYS A 72 9.34 -7.69 1.85
C CYS A 72 9.88 -9.13 1.81
N ALA A 73 9.19 -10.09 2.41
CA ALA A 73 9.59 -11.50 2.42
C ALA A 73 9.72 -12.08 1.00
N GLU A 74 8.85 -11.68 0.08
CA GLU A 74 8.95 -12.10 -1.33
C GLU A 74 10.19 -11.54 -2.03
N VAL A 75 10.52 -10.26 -1.81
CA VAL A 75 11.70 -9.62 -2.39
C VAL A 75 12.99 -10.21 -1.80
N PHE A 76 12.99 -10.55 -0.52
CA PHE A 76 14.19 -11.04 0.18
C PHE A 76 14.57 -12.49 -0.13
N ARG A 77 13.72 -13.29 -0.80
CA ARG A 77 13.93 -14.75 -1.00
C ARG A 77 15.31 -15.16 -1.50
N ASN A 78 15.97 -14.34 -2.33
CA ASN A 78 17.28 -14.64 -2.93
C ASN A 78 18.36 -13.63 -2.53
N ILE A 79 18.16 -12.93 -1.43
CA ILE A 79 19.04 -11.88 -0.93
C ILE A 79 19.46 -12.22 0.49
N ASP A 80 20.73 -12.02 0.80
CA ASP A 80 21.27 -12.22 2.14
C ASP A 80 20.85 -11.06 3.06
N ILE A 81 19.65 -11.19 3.63
CA ILE A 81 19.07 -10.25 4.60
C ILE A 81 19.09 -10.90 5.98
N GLU A 82 19.78 -10.26 6.93
CA GLU A 82 19.86 -10.73 8.31
C GLU A 82 18.58 -10.39 9.09
N TYR A 83 18.08 -9.17 8.93
CA TYR A 83 16.77 -8.75 9.43
C TYR A 83 16.27 -7.49 8.74
N CYS A 84 14.97 -7.24 8.86
CA CYS A 84 14.33 -5.99 8.45
C CYS A 84 13.40 -5.48 9.56
N TYR A 85 13.48 -4.19 9.86
CA TYR A 85 12.55 -3.48 10.72
C TYR A 85 11.75 -2.46 9.92
N LEU A 86 10.43 -2.49 10.08
CA LEU A 86 9.54 -1.40 9.69
C LEU A 86 9.55 -0.36 10.82
N PHE A 87 9.76 0.90 10.49
CA PHE A 87 9.66 2.00 11.45
C PHE A 87 8.82 3.14 10.88
N GLY A 88 8.88 4.32 11.51
CA GLY A 88 8.20 5.50 11.01
C GLY A 88 6.67 5.41 11.13
N SER A 89 5.99 5.97 10.14
CA SER A 89 4.53 6.21 10.24
C SER A 89 3.69 4.93 10.21
N TYR A 90 4.09 3.94 9.42
CA TYR A 90 3.41 2.65 9.33
C TYR A 90 3.55 1.82 10.61
N ALA A 91 4.74 1.82 11.24
CA ALA A 91 4.94 1.12 12.51
C ALA A 91 4.16 1.74 13.68
N LYS A 92 3.83 3.03 13.59
CA LYS A 92 3.12 3.80 14.63
C LYS A 92 1.61 3.89 14.40
N ASP A 93 1.05 3.17 13.43
CA ASP A 93 -0.35 3.27 12.99
C ASP A 93 -0.79 4.71 12.64
N LYS A 94 0.12 5.51 12.11
CA LYS A 94 -0.09 6.93 11.74
C LYS A 94 0.13 7.20 10.24
N ALA A 95 0.30 6.15 9.44
CA ALA A 95 0.47 6.28 8.01
C ALA A 95 -0.74 6.95 7.34
N THR A 96 -0.44 7.78 6.36
CA THR A 96 -1.43 8.39 5.45
C THR A 96 -1.18 7.86 4.04
N GLU A 97 -2.06 8.17 3.09
CA GLU A 97 -1.87 7.73 1.70
C GLU A 97 -0.58 8.25 1.07
N LEU A 98 -0.06 9.39 1.55
CA LEU A 98 1.18 10.00 1.08
C LEU A 98 2.43 9.54 1.85
N SER A 99 2.26 8.67 2.86
CA SER A 99 3.37 8.17 3.68
C SER A 99 4.23 7.19 2.91
N ASP A 100 5.54 7.35 3.05
CA ASP A 100 6.58 6.40 2.68
C ASP A 100 6.64 5.22 3.66
N VAL A 101 7.17 4.11 3.15
CA VAL A 101 7.47 2.91 3.93
C VAL A 101 8.93 2.97 4.36
N ASP A 102 9.15 3.20 5.66
CA ASP A 102 10.48 3.33 6.25
C ASP A 102 11.03 1.96 6.70
N LEU A 103 12.12 1.50 6.10
CA LEU A 103 12.70 0.18 6.35
C LEU A 103 14.17 0.27 6.78
N LEU A 104 14.50 -0.37 7.89
CA LEU A 104 15.90 -0.63 8.27
C LEU A 104 16.24 -2.05 7.86
N ILE A 105 17.18 -2.20 6.93
CA ILE A 105 17.62 -3.50 6.43
C ILE A 105 19.06 -3.76 6.87
N SER A 106 19.27 -4.89 7.55
CA SER A 106 20.61 -5.44 7.76
C SER A 106 20.94 -6.41 6.64
N THR A 107 21.94 -6.07 5.83
CA THR A 107 22.42 -6.90 4.74
C THR A 107 23.90 -6.64 4.46
N SER A 108 24.59 -7.64 3.92
CA SER A 108 25.93 -7.51 3.35
C SER A 108 25.93 -6.89 1.94
N VAL A 109 24.74 -6.72 1.34
CA VAL A 109 24.55 -6.18 0.00
C VAL A 109 24.79 -4.68 -0.04
N THR A 110 25.61 -4.23 -0.99
CA THR A 110 25.99 -2.82 -1.18
C THR A 110 25.99 -2.43 -2.66
N GLY A 111 26.14 -1.12 -2.93
CA GLY A 111 26.25 -0.60 -4.30
C GLY A 111 25.00 -0.86 -5.15
N MET A 112 25.19 -1.25 -6.41
CA MET A 112 24.07 -1.45 -7.35
C MET A 112 23.07 -2.51 -6.89
N ARG A 113 23.54 -3.58 -6.24
CA ARG A 113 22.62 -4.63 -5.73
C ARG A 113 21.72 -4.12 -4.61
N PHE A 114 22.18 -3.15 -3.82
CA PHE A 114 21.36 -2.51 -2.79
C PHE A 114 20.33 -1.57 -3.44
N PHE A 115 20.71 -0.87 -4.51
CA PHE A 115 19.77 -0.08 -5.31
C PHE A 115 18.68 -0.98 -5.94
N ASP A 116 19.06 -2.10 -6.56
CA ASP A 116 18.12 -3.07 -7.14
C ASP A 116 17.13 -3.60 -6.10
N LEU A 117 17.61 -3.86 -4.87
CA LEU A 117 16.77 -4.24 -3.74
C LEU A 117 15.75 -3.15 -3.39
N THR A 118 16.19 -1.91 -3.28
CA THR A 118 15.32 -0.76 -2.97
C THR A 118 14.25 -0.55 -4.05
N GLU A 119 14.63 -0.65 -5.33
CA GLU A 119 13.66 -0.54 -6.43
C GLU A 119 12.68 -1.72 -6.46
N ALA A 120 13.14 -2.95 -6.22
CA ALA A 120 12.26 -4.12 -6.12
C ALA A 120 11.23 -3.95 -4.98
N LEU A 121 11.63 -3.37 -3.84
CA LEU A 121 10.71 -3.04 -2.75
C LEU A 121 9.71 -1.96 -3.17
N ARG A 122 10.17 -0.89 -3.84
CA ARG A 122 9.32 0.20 -4.35
C ARG A 122 8.26 -0.32 -5.32
N GLU A 123 8.67 -1.15 -6.29
CA GLU A 123 7.77 -1.79 -7.24
C GLU A 123 6.80 -2.76 -6.56
N LYS A 124 7.25 -3.51 -5.55
CA LYS A 124 6.38 -4.48 -4.89
C LYS A 124 5.34 -3.82 -3.97
N LEU A 125 5.74 -2.78 -3.25
CA LEU A 125 4.90 -2.06 -2.31
C LEU A 125 4.01 -1.00 -2.99
N GLN A 126 4.36 -0.58 -4.21
CA GLN A 126 3.71 0.51 -4.94
C GLN A 126 3.64 1.80 -4.10
N LYS A 127 4.62 2.00 -3.21
CA LYS A 127 4.77 3.17 -2.36
C LYS A 127 6.19 3.69 -2.47
N LYS A 128 6.41 4.94 -2.06
CA LYS A 128 7.76 5.40 -1.78
C LYS A 128 8.32 4.58 -0.63
N VAL A 129 9.57 4.17 -0.76
CA VAL A 129 10.28 3.38 0.25
C VAL A 129 11.55 4.13 0.60
N ASP A 130 11.76 4.40 1.88
CA ASP A 130 13.03 4.86 2.42
C ASP A 130 13.74 3.67 3.07
N VAL A 131 14.87 3.27 2.50
CA VAL A 131 15.62 2.10 2.96
C VAL A 131 16.92 2.57 3.59
N LEU A 132 17.07 2.29 4.87
CA LEU A 132 18.27 2.56 5.64
C LEU A 132 19.07 1.28 5.85
N ASN A 133 20.39 1.40 5.75
CA ASN A 133 21.32 0.37 6.17
C ASN A 133 21.87 0.65 7.57
N ARG A 134 22.56 -0.33 8.16
CA ARG A 134 23.17 -0.20 9.50
C ARG A 134 24.14 0.99 9.60
N GLU A 135 24.88 1.31 8.55
CA GLU A 135 25.90 2.37 8.57
C GLU A 135 25.26 3.74 8.77
N GLN A 136 24.04 3.95 8.26
CA GLN A 136 23.29 5.20 8.39
C GLN A 136 22.77 5.44 9.81
N LEU A 137 22.74 4.42 10.68
CA LEU A 137 22.32 4.57 12.09
C LEU A 137 23.41 5.19 12.97
N ASN A 138 24.69 5.05 12.60
CA ASN A 138 25.83 5.35 13.47
C ASN A 138 25.90 6.82 13.92
N ASN A 139 25.29 7.74 13.17
CA ASN A 139 25.32 9.17 13.45
C ASN A 139 23.93 9.76 13.77
N ASN A 140 22.92 8.92 14.04
CA ASN A 140 21.55 9.38 14.27
C ASN A 140 20.90 8.68 15.48
N PRO A 141 21.24 9.10 16.72
CA PRO A 141 20.71 8.47 17.92
C PRO A 141 19.19 8.64 18.08
N GLU A 142 18.60 9.70 17.52
CA GLU A 142 17.15 9.91 17.53
C GLU A 142 16.43 8.82 16.73
N LEU A 143 16.93 8.54 15.52
CA LEU A 143 16.44 7.47 14.65
C LEU A 143 16.61 6.08 15.30
N VAL A 144 17.75 5.83 15.93
CA VAL A 144 17.98 4.57 16.66
C VAL A 144 16.95 4.41 17.78
N ASN A 145 16.72 5.46 18.57
CA ASN A 145 15.71 5.42 19.64
C ASN A 145 14.30 5.21 19.10
N GLU A 146 13.96 5.82 17.97
CA GLU A 146 12.68 5.60 17.29
C GLU A 146 12.51 4.13 16.89
N ILE A 147 13.49 3.56 16.20
CA ILE A 147 13.44 2.16 15.74
C ILE A 147 13.36 1.20 16.93
N LEU A 148 14.10 1.46 18.00
CA LEU A 148 14.06 0.62 19.22
C LEU A 148 12.73 0.72 19.96
N LYS A 149 12.07 1.88 19.92
CA LYS A 149 10.84 2.13 20.67
C LYS A 149 9.59 1.65 19.93
N ASP A 150 9.48 2.04 18.66
CA ASP A 150 8.26 1.87 17.85
C ASP A 150 8.47 0.92 16.66
N GLY A 151 9.72 0.53 16.36
CA GLY A 151 10.02 -0.32 15.22
C GLY A 151 9.49 -1.75 15.37
N VAL A 152 8.97 -2.29 14.27
CA VAL A 152 8.42 -3.65 14.19
C VAL A 152 9.37 -4.50 13.36
N LYS A 153 9.86 -5.61 13.94
CA LYS A 153 10.65 -6.58 13.17
C LYS A 153 9.70 -7.32 12.21
N ILE A 154 9.94 -7.17 10.91
CA ILE A 154 9.11 -7.80 9.86
C ILE A 154 9.83 -8.95 9.13
N TYR A 155 11.14 -9.09 9.31
CA TYR A 155 11.91 -10.18 8.73
C TYR A 155 13.13 -10.56 9.58
N GLY A 156 13.52 -11.84 9.53
CA GLY A 156 14.68 -12.42 10.21
C GLY A 156 14.47 -12.75 11.67
#